data_AF-A0A4U9HX74-F1
#
_entry.id   AF-A0A4U9HX74-F1
#
_cell.length_a   1.000
_cell.length_b   1.000
_cell.length_c   1.000
_cell.angle_alpha   90.00
_cell.angle_beta   90.00
_cell.angle_gamma   90.00
#
_symmetry.space_group_name_H-M   'P 1'
#
loop_
_entity.id
_entity.type
_entity.pdbx_description
1 polymer ?
#
loop_
_entity_poly.entity_id
_entity_poly.type
_entity_poly.pdbx_seq_one_letter_code
_entity_poly.pdbx_strand_id
1 'polypeptide(L)' 'MGINQSTSGSDKCNAIINVHLASGKIGRPGCGPFSLTGQPNAMGGREVGGLANQLAAHMHFTPGRSEPGGAFLGN' A
#
# COMPACT_ATOMS: atom_id res chain seq x y z
N MET A 1 -7.00 2.82 10.37
CA MET A 1 -7.81 2.69 11.60
C MET A 1 -8.80 1.54 11.44
N GLY A 2 -9.35 1.00 12.52
CA GLY A 2 -10.34 -0.07 12.47
C GLY A 2 -9.72 -1.44 12.27
N ILE A 3 -10.22 -2.21 11.30
CA ILE A 3 -9.95 -3.65 11.19
C ILE A 3 -8.47 -4.02 11.01
N ASN A 4 -7.67 -3.13 10.43
CA ASN A 4 -6.23 -3.31 10.22
C ASN A 4 -5.37 -3.01 11.46
N GLN A 5 -5.92 -2.51 12.57
CA GLN A 5 -5.18 -2.21 13.80
C GLN A 5 -5.34 -3.34 14.83
N SER A 6 -4.93 -4.55 14.43
CA SER A 6 -4.87 -5.72 15.31
C SER A 6 -3.71 -6.62 14.89
N THR A 7 -3.31 -7.55 15.75
CA THR A 7 -2.23 -8.50 15.47
C THR A 7 -2.49 -9.33 14.21
N SER A 8 -3.76 -9.65 13.93
CA SER A 8 -4.23 -10.32 12.71
C SER A 8 -4.83 -9.35 11.68
N GLY A 9 -4.41 -8.08 11.68
CA GLY A 9 -4.95 -7.05 10.79
C GLY A 9 -4.81 -7.42 9.31
N SER A 10 -3.63 -7.91 8.91
CA SER A 10 -3.37 -8.35 7.54
C SER A 10 -4.28 -9.50 7.12
N ASP A 11 -4.51 -10.49 8.00
CA ASP A 11 -5.39 -11.63 7.70
C ASP A 11 -6.84 -11.19 7.48
N LYS A 12 -7.31 -10.23 8.29
CA LYS A 12 -8.66 -9.67 8.14
C LYS A 12 -8.79 -8.89 6.83
N CYS A 13 -7.78 -8.12 6.45
CA CYS A 13 -7.75 -7.45 5.15
C CYS A 13 -7.74 -8.46 3.99
N ASN A 14 -6.96 -9.53 4.09
CA ASN A 14 -6.94 -10.62 3.12
C ASN A 14 -8.31 -11.32 3.01
N ALA A 15 -8.99 -11.57 4.12
CA ALA A 15 -10.33 -12.14 4.11
C ALA A 15 -11.34 -11.26 3.34
N ILE A 16 -11.28 -9.93 3.53
CA ILE A 16 -12.12 -8.99 2.79
C ILE A 16 -11.84 -9.08 1.28
N ILE A 17 -10.56 -9.09 0.87
CA ILE A 17 -10.17 -9.21 -0.54
C ILE A 17 -10.66 -10.55 -1.12
N ASN A 18 -10.44 -11.64 -0.39
CA ASN A 18 -10.84 -12.99 -0.79
C ASN A 18 -12.35 -13.12 -1.01
N VAL A 19 -13.18 -12.52 -0.16
CA VAL A 19 -14.65 -12.52 -0.35
C VAL A 19 -15.05 -11.76 -1.62
N HIS A 20 -14.38 -10.65 -1.95
CA HIS A 20 -14.65 -9.91 -3.19
C HIS A 20 -14.21 -10.69 -4.43
N LEU A 21 -13.09 -11.41 -4.37
CA LEU A 21 -12.65 -12.32 -5.43
C LEU A 21 -13.63 -13.48 -5.61
N ALA A 22 -13.95 -14.20 -4.52
CA ALA A 22 -14.83 -15.36 -4.54
C ALA A 22 -16.26 -15.04 -5.03
N SER A 23 -16.74 -13.81 -4.78
CA SER A 23 -18.05 -13.35 -5.26
C SER A 23 -18.01 -12.59 -6.59
N GLY A 24 -16.86 -12.56 -7.27
CA GLY A 24 -16.69 -11.94 -8.58
C GLY A 24 -16.93 -10.42 -8.59
N LYS A 25 -16.70 -9.75 -7.46
CA LYS A 25 -16.93 -8.30 -7.29
C LYS A 25 -15.78 -7.42 -7.77
N ILE A 26 -14.59 -7.99 -7.96
CA ILE A 26 -13.43 -7.25 -8.49
C ILE A 26 -13.67 -6.86 -9.95
N GLY A 27 -13.34 -5.61 -10.31
CA GLY A 27 -13.46 -5.09 -11.67
C GLY A 27 -14.89 -4.67 -12.09
N ARG A 28 -15.88 -4.76 -11.20
CA ARG A 28 -17.25 -4.31 -11.46
C ARG A 28 -17.45 -2.87 -10.94
N PRO A 29 -18.13 -1.98 -11.70
CA PRO A 29 -18.43 -0.63 -11.24
C PRO A 29 -19.15 -0.62 -9.88
N GLY A 30 -18.71 0.24 -8.97
CA GLY A 30 -19.28 0.36 -7.62
C GLY A 30 -19.01 -0.83 -6.69
N CYS A 31 -18.17 -1.79 -7.08
CA CYS A 31 -17.82 -2.97 -6.29
C CYS A 31 -16.33 -3.01 -5.94
N GLY A 32 -15.98 -3.88 -4.99
CA GLY A 32 -14.60 -4.16 -4.59
C GLY A 32 -14.25 -3.62 -3.21
N PRO A 33 -13.16 -4.10 -2.61
CA PRO A 33 -12.67 -3.56 -1.35
C PRO A 33 -12.18 -2.12 -1.56
N PHE A 34 -12.71 -1.19 -0.78
CA PHE A 34 -12.31 0.22 -0.83
C PHE A 34 -11.67 0.63 0.50
N SER A 35 -10.35 0.85 0.48
CA SER A 35 -9.58 1.24 1.66
C SER A 35 -9.55 2.76 1.81
N LEU A 36 -10.20 3.27 2.86
CA LEU A 36 -10.22 4.70 3.16
C LEU A 36 -8.95 5.13 3.90
N THR A 37 -8.21 6.06 3.30
CA THR A 37 -7.06 6.70 3.92
C THR A 37 -7.50 7.77 4.92
N GLY A 38 -6.79 7.90 6.04
CA GLY A 38 -7.12 8.90 7.07
C GLY A 38 -6.64 10.31 6.72
N GLN A 39 -5.34 10.47 6.47
CA GLN A 39 -4.78 11.77 6.09
C GLN A 39 -5.01 12.06 4.60
N PRO A 40 -5.23 13.32 4.18
CA PRO A 40 -5.48 13.69 2.78
C PRO A 40 -4.42 13.18 1.80
N ASN A 41 -3.15 13.13 2.23
CA ASN A 41 -2.03 12.62 1.44
C ASN A 41 -1.34 11.41 2.09
N ALA A 42 -2.10 10.54 2.77
CA ALA A 42 -1.51 9.38 3.44
C ALA A 42 -0.86 8.40 2.44
N MET A 43 -1.43 8.30 1.23
CA MET A 43 -0.92 7.40 0.19
C MET A 43 0.31 8.00 -0.49
N GLY A 44 0.25 9.26 -0.93
CA GLY A 44 1.41 9.92 -1.55
C GLY A 44 2.61 10.01 -0.61
N GLY A 45 2.38 10.21 0.70
CA GLY A 45 3.44 10.13 1.70
C GLY A 45 4.17 8.78 1.73
N ARG A 46 3.47 7.66 1.47
CA ARG A 46 4.07 6.33 1.36
C ARG A 46 4.80 6.16 0.03
N GLU A 47 4.21 6.65 -1.07
CA GLU A 47 4.79 6.59 -2.40
C GLU A 47 6.12 7.33 -2.49
N VAL A 48 6.29 8.43 -1.75
CA VAL A 48 7.55 9.21 -1.72
C VAL A 48 8.55 8.73 -0.66
N GLY A 49 8.32 7.58 -0.03
CA GLY A 49 9.27 6.98 0.93
C GLY A 49 9.17 7.52 2.36
N GLY A 50 8.02 8.03 2.77
CA GLY A 50 7.76 8.50 4.14
C GLY A 50 7.65 7.39 5.20
N LEU A 51 8.06 6.15 4.90
CA LEU A 51 8.08 5.03 5.82
C LEU A 51 9.54 4.63 6.11
N ALA A 52 9.84 4.28 7.37
CA ALA A 52 11.21 3.95 7.79
C ALA A 52 11.82 2.76 7.04
N ASN A 53 11.01 1.88 6.47
CA ASN A 53 11.42 0.63 5.85
C ASN A 53 11.20 0.58 4.33
N GLN A 54 10.90 1.71 3.67
CA GLN A 54 10.60 1.74 2.24
C GLN A 54 11.17 3.00 1.59
N LEU A 55 11.83 2.82 0.45
CA LEU A 55 12.27 3.92 -0.40
C LEU A 55 11.11 4.43 -1.28
N ALA A 56 11.28 5.63 -1.84
CA ALA A 56 10.35 6.19 -2.82
C ALA A 56 10.06 5.22 -3.97
N ALA A 57 8.88 5.35 -4.58
CA ALA A 57 8.36 4.47 -5.62
C ALA A 57 8.31 2.98 -5.21
N HIS A 58 8.11 2.72 -3.92
CA HIS A 58 8.05 1.38 -3.36
C HIS A 58 9.33 0.53 -3.55
N MET A 59 10.49 1.17 -3.71
CA MET A 59 11.76 0.46 -3.90
C MET A 59 12.25 -0.24 -2.62
N HIS A 60 12.99 -1.33 -2.81
CA HIS A 60 13.61 -2.09 -1.74
C HIS A 60 15.05 -1.61 -1.48
N PHE A 61 15.48 -1.73 -0.22
CA PHE A 61 16.89 -1.59 0.13
C PHE A 61 17.68 -2.77 -0.43
N THR A 62 18.65 -2.49 -1.31
CA THR A 62 19.60 -3.49 -1.80
C THR A 62 20.96 -3.20 -1.18
N PRO A 63 21.57 -4.13 -0.42
CA PRO A 63 22.89 -3.93 0.17
C PRO A 63 23.93 -3.56 -0.90
N GLY A 64 24.72 -2.50 -0.66
CA GLY A 64 25.74 -2.01 -1.60
C GLY A 64 25.26 -0.96 -2.61
N ARG A 65 23.96 -0.66 -2.66
CA ARG A 65 23.40 0.46 -3.44
C ARG A 65 22.98 1.56 -2.46
N SER A 66 23.80 2.61 -2.36
CA SER A 66 23.58 3.72 -1.42
C SER A 66 22.45 4.67 -1.83
N GLU A 67 22.04 4.68 -3.10
CA GLU A 67 21.05 5.62 -3.62
C GLU A 67 19.95 4.93 -4.43
N PRO A 68 18.66 5.29 -4.23
CA PRO A 68 17.63 5.00 -5.22
C PRO A 68 18.07 5.60 -6.56
N GLY A 69 18.12 4.80 -7.63
CA GLY A 69 18.60 5.28 -8.94
C GLY A 69 17.91 6.58 -9.30
N GLY A 70 18.68 7.61 -9.68
CA GLY A 70 18.29 9.02 -9.83
C GLY A 70 17.19 9.36 -10.85
N ALA A 71 16.30 8.43 -11.15
CA ALA A 71 15.14 8.61 -12.01
C ALA A 71 13.95 9.29 -11.29
N PHE A 72 13.90 9.30 -9.94
CA PHE A 72 12.74 9.84 -9.22
C PHE A 72 12.90 11.32 -8.81
N LEU A 73 14.13 11.79 -8.59
CA LEU A 73 14.44 13.18 -8.23
C LEU A 73 15.22 13.87 -9.35
N GLY A 74 14.88 13.58 -10.62
CA GLY A 74 15.62 14.02 -11.79
C GLY A 74 15.98 15.51 -11.79
N ASN A 75 17.21 15.77 -11.38
CA ASN A 75 18.13 16.81 -11.84
C ASN A 75 19.51 16.15 -11.93
#